data_AF-A0A0F7C0V7-F1
#
_entry.id   AF-A0A0F7C0V7-F1
#
_cell.length_a   1.000
_cell.length_b   1.000
_cell.length_c   1.000
_cell.angle_alpha   90.00
_cell.angle_beta   90.00
_cell.angle_gamma   90.00
#
_symmetry.space_group_name_H-M   'P 1'
#
loop_
_entity.id
_entity.type
_entity.pdbx_description
1 polymer ?
#
loop_
_entity_poly.entity_id
_entity_poly.type
_entity_poly.pdbx_seq_one_letter_code
_entity_poly.pdbx_strand_id
1 'polypeptide(L)'
;MVSGAFWRLSTTETTPQPEMTTLTKTIASFHYPAPTPRNPFGTKLYRVYLEVTVPKSIANTAQAALDRCMEVAKAAAYYVILPFLTPATMSGLPAAIPGALAAAIKAFGVCVASEPRLYPHANRIKVDIKSNRDA
;
A
#
# COMPACT_ATOMS: atom_id res chain seq x y z
N MET A 1 -63.46 -18.06 1.13
CA MET A 1 -62.56 -18.16 -0.03
C MET A 1 -62.35 -16.72 -0.51
N VAL A 2 -61.18 -16.09 -0.52
CA VAL A 2 -59.80 -16.56 -0.66
C VAL A 2 -58.91 -15.69 0.23
N SER A 3 -58.03 -16.35 1.00
CA SER A 3 -57.00 -15.72 1.82
C SER A 3 -55.90 -15.15 0.91
N GLY A 4 -55.74 -13.83 0.89
CA GLY A 4 -54.68 -13.17 0.13
C GLY A 4 -53.38 -13.17 0.93
N ALA A 5 -52.53 -14.17 0.72
CA ALA A 5 -51.19 -14.21 1.28
C ALA A 5 -50.33 -13.10 0.65
N PHE A 6 -50.08 -12.03 1.42
CA PHE A 6 -49.14 -10.97 1.09
C PHE A 6 -47.71 -11.50 1.27
N TRP A 7 -47.08 -11.95 0.18
CA TRP A 7 -45.64 -12.23 0.20
C TRP A 7 -44.88 -10.91 0.05
N ARG A 8 -44.58 -10.27 1.18
CA ARG A 8 -43.50 -9.26 1.23
C ARG A 8 -42.18 -10.02 1.08
N LEU A 9 -41.59 -9.98 -0.11
CA LEU A 9 -40.16 -10.24 -0.29
C LEU A 9 -39.39 -9.16 0.47
N SER A 10 -39.06 -9.42 1.74
CA SER A 10 -37.94 -8.77 2.40
C SER A 10 -36.67 -9.34 1.77
N THR A 11 -36.28 -8.82 0.61
CA THR A 11 -34.90 -8.92 0.15
C THR A 11 -34.07 -8.00 1.03
N THR A 12 -33.75 -8.44 2.24
CA THR A 12 -32.46 -8.09 2.84
C THR A 12 -31.41 -8.81 2.02
N GLU A 13 -31.18 -8.30 0.81
CA GLU A 13 -29.98 -8.60 0.05
C GLU A 13 -28.87 -7.89 0.80
N THR A 14 -28.40 -8.54 1.87
CA THR A 14 -27.11 -8.23 2.47
C THR A 14 -26.10 -8.56 1.39
N THR A 15 -25.88 -7.60 0.48
CA THR A 15 -24.84 -7.68 -0.54
C THR A 15 -23.59 -8.13 0.21
N PRO A 16 -23.02 -9.32 -0.06
CA PRO A 16 -21.89 -9.79 0.70
C PRO A 16 -20.80 -8.73 0.54
N GLN A 17 -20.45 -8.06 1.64
CA GLN A 17 -19.35 -7.12 1.61
C GLN A 17 -18.14 -7.92 1.15
N PRO A 18 -17.49 -7.51 0.04
CA PRO A 18 -16.39 -8.26 -0.50
C PRO A 18 -15.30 -8.37 0.57
N GLU A 19 -14.91 -9.60 0.89
CA GLU A 19 -13.82 -9.85 1.82
C GLU A 19 -12.57 -9.12 1.31
N MET A 20 -11.99 -8.25 2.11
CA MET A 20 -10.83 -7.44 1.74
C MET A 20 -9.55 -8.14 2.21
N THR A 21 -8.49 -8.03 1.42
CA THR A 21 -7.14 -8.45 1.80
C THR A 21 -6.18 -7.29 1.62
N THR A 22 -5.17 -7.22 2.48
CA THR A 22 -4.11 -6.21 2.40
C THR A 22 -2.83 -6.87 1.91
N LEU A 23 -2.32 -6.39 0.79
CA LEU A 23 -1.03 -6.75 0.25
C LEU A 23 0.00 -5.74 0.78
N THR A 24 1.03 -6.20 1.47
CA THR A 24 2.05 -5.34 2.07
C THR A 24 3.38 -5.56 1.37
N LYS A 25 4.04 -4.47 0.94
CA LYS A 25 5.35 -4.53 0.30
C LYS A 25 6.29 -3.49 0.85
N THR A 26 7.47 -3.92 1.29
CA THR A 26 8.52 -3.00 1.76
C THR A 26 9.07 -2.21 0.58
N ILE A 27 8.85 -0.89 0.61
CA ILE A 27 9.29 0.05 -0.43
C ILE A 27 10.66 0.66 -0.13
N ALA A 28 10.99 0.87 1.15
CA ALA A 28 12.33 1.31 1.55
C ALA A 28 12.73 0.67 2.88
N SER A 29 14.02 0.42 3.04
CA SER A 29 14.62 -0.07 4.29
C SER A 29 15.96 0.64 4.47
N PHE A 30 16.16 1.32 5.59
CA PHE A 30 17.39 2.08 5.86
C PHE A 30 17.71 2.13 7.35
N HIS A 31 18.99 2.19 7.67
CA HIS A 31 19.48 2.35 9.04
C HIS A 31 19.59 3.85 9.36
N TYR A 32 18.73 4.34 10.26
CA TYR A 32 18.72 5.74 10.67
C TYR A 32 19.53 5.93 11.96
N PRO A 33 20.32 7.00 12.12
CA PRO A 33 21.09 7.24 13.34
C PRO A 33 20.13 7.48 14.51
N ALA A 34 20.31 6.69 15.55
CA ALA A 34 19.56 6.80 16.79
C ALA A 34 20.54 6.66 17.97
N PRO A 35 21.46 7.64 18.13
CA PRO A 35 22.45 7.59 19.19
C PRO A 35 21.75 7.62 20.56
N THR A 36 22.22 6.78 21.47
CA THR A 36 21.79 6.76 22.87
C THR A 36 23.00 6.98 23.76
N PRO A 37 22.83 7.42 25.03
CA PRO A 37 23.95 7.59 25.96
C PRO A 37 24.81 6.32 26.14
N ARG A 38 24.25 5.12 25.88
CA ARG A 38 24.95 3.84 25.94
C ARG A 38 25.51 3.35 24.60
N ASN A 39 25.04 3.91 23.47
CA ASN A 39 25.51 3.56 22.13
C ASN A 39 25.54 4.83 21.24
N PRO A 40 26.68 5.56 21.21
CA PRO A 40 26.80 6.81 20.46
C PRO A 40 26.79 6.63 18.94
N PHE A 41 27.02 5.41 18.45
CA PHE A 41 26.95 5.05 17.03
C PHE A 41 25.71 4.18 16.72
N GLY A 42 24.72 4.20 17.60
CA GLY A 42 23.51 3.40 17.45
C GLY A 42 22.73 3.77 16.19
N THR A 43 22.25 2.76 15.48
CA THR A 43 21.35 2.90 14.35
C THR A 43 20.08 2.10 14.58
N LYS A 44 18.94 2.59 14.10
CA LYS A 44 17.66 1.87 14.08
C LYS A 44 17.28 1.53 12.64
N LEU A 45 16.73 0.35 12.41
CA LEU A 45 16.21 -0.01 11.10
C LEU A 45 14.80 0.58 10.92
N TYR A 46 14.66 1.42 9.90
CA TYR A 46 13.38 1.96 9.48
C TYR A 46 12.94 1.26 8.21
N ARG A 47 11.70 0.79 8.20
CA ARG A 47 11.06 0.23 7.01
C ARG A 47 9.82 1.02 6.65
N VAL A 48 9.68 1.34 5.37
CA VAL A 48 8.48 1.93 4.81
C VAL A 48 7.80 0.87 3.97
N TYR A 49 6.50 0.71 4.19
CA TYR A 49 5.64 -0.29 3.57
C TYR A 49 4.55 0.39 2.75
N LEU A 50 4.34 -0.12 1.55
CA LEU A 50 3.14 0.13 0.77
C LEU A 50 2.12 -0.95 1.12
N GLU A 51 0.96 -0.55 1.60
CA GLU A 51 -0.17 -1.42 1.86
C GLU A 51 -1.24 -1.18 0.81
N VAL A 52 -1.68 -2.23 0.14
CA VAL A 52 -2.73 -2.15 -0.87
C VAL A 52 -3.88 -3.05 -0.42
N THR A 53 -5.00 -2.44 -0.04
CA THR A 53 -6.22 -3.17 0.31
C THR A 53 -7.08 -3.37 -0.93
N VAL A 54 -7.34 -4.63 -1.26
CA VAL A 54 -8.15 -5.05 -2.42
C VAL A 54 -9.13 -6.15 -2.03
N PRO A 55 -10.25 -6.33 -2.76
CA PRO A 55 -11.09 -7.50 -2.59
C PRO A 55 -10.32 -8.81 -2.87
N LYS A 56 -10.53 -9.83 -2.05
CA LYS A 56 -9.87 -11.14 -2.13
C LYS A 56 -10.05 -11.82 -3.49
N SER A 57 -11.22 -11.65 -4.10
CA SER A 57 -11.51 -12.16 -5.45
C SER A 57 -10.61 -11.55 -6.53
N ILE A 58 -10.23 -10.27 -6.38
CA ILE A 58 -9.31 -9.57 -7.27
C ILE A 58 -7.86 -9.93 -6.92
N ALA A 59 -7.54 -10.01 -5.63
CA ALA A 59 -6.21 -10.44 -5.18
C ALA A 59 -5.84 -11.80 -5.77
N ASN A 60 -6.76 -12.77 -5.75
CA ASN A 60 -6.48 -14.12 -6.26
C ASN A 60 -6.36 -14.17 -7.80
N THR A 61 -7.11 -13.33 -8.52
CA THR A 61 -7.17 -13.36 -10.00
C THR A 61 -6.13 -12.46 -10.66
N ALA A 62 -5.73 -11.38 -10.00
CA ALA A 62 -4.82 -10.37 -10.52
C ALA A 62 -3.58 -10.15 -9.64
N GLN A 63 -3.23 -11.13 -8.79
CA GLN A 63 -2.09 -11.03 -7.86
C GLN A 63 -0.79 -10.62 -8.55
N ALA A 64 -0.42 -11.30 -9.64
CA ALA A 64 0.80 -11.02 -10.36
C ALA A 64 0.83 -9.58 -10.93
N ALA A 65 -0.33 -9.06 -11.34
CA ALA A 65 -0.45 -7.70 -11.84
C ALA A 65 -0.35 -6.67 -10.70
N LEU A 66 -1.00 -6.93 -9.56
CA LEU A 66 -0.87 -6.12 -8.35
C LEU A 66 0.58 -6.10 -7.84
N ASP A 67 1.24 -7.26 -7.81
CA ASP A 67 2.64 -7.38 -7.38
C ASP A 67 3.58 -6.59 -8.29
N ARG A 68 3.35 -6.63 -9.61
CA ARG A 68 4.07 -5.82 -10.59
C ARG A 68 3.84 -4.33 -10.35
N CYS A 69 2.60 -3.89 -10.13
CA CYS A 69 2.32 -2.48 -9.85
C CYS A 69 2.92 -2.02 -8.51
N MET A 70 2.96 -2.89 -7.50
CA MET A 70 3.67 -2.60 -6.26
C MET A 70 5.19 -2.50 -6.45
N GLU A 71 5.81 -3.28 -7.35
CA GLU A 71 7.24 -3.08 -7.71
C GLU A 71 7.48 -1.73 -8.41
N VAL A 72 6.60 -1.33 -9.32
CA VAL A 72 6.68 -0.02 -9.99
C VAL A 72 6.58 1.12 -8.98
N ALA A 73 5.65 1.00 -8.04
CA ALA A 73 5.48 1.95 -6.95
C ALA A 73 6.72 2.01 -6.03
N LYS A 74 7.29 0.85 -5.70
CA LYS A 74 8.53 0.72 -4.94
C LYS A 74 9.68 1.42 -5.62
N ALA A 75 9.89 1.17 -6.91
CA ALA A 75 10.96 1.79 -7.68
C ALA A 75 10.81 3.33 -7.68
N ALA A 76 9.60 3.84 -7.91
CA ALA A 76 9.33 5.28 -7.90
C ALA A 76 9.62 5.94 -6.54
N ALA A 77 9.18 5.33 -5.43
CA ALA A 77 9.55 5.81 -4.09
C ALA A 77 11.05 5.75 -3.84
N TYR A 78 11.70 4.66 -4.26
CA TYR A 78 13.13 4.48 -4.08
C TYR A 78 13.94 5.58 -4.78
N TYR A 79 13.58 5.98 -6.00
CA TYR A 79 14.24 7.08 -6.70
C TYR A 79 14.20 8.42 -5.95
N VAL A 80 13.14 8.67 -5.18
CA VAL A 80 13.03 9.89 -4.35
C VAL A 80 13.88 9.81 -3.09
N ILE A 81 13.99 8.62 -2.48
CA ILE A 81 14.72 8.42 -1.22
C ILE A 81 16.22 8.22 -1.48
N LEU A 82 16.60 7.69 -2.65
CA LEU A 82 17.97 7.35 -3.02
C LEU A 82 19.00 8.45 -2.70
N PRO A 83 18.77 9.74 -3.01
CA PRO A 83 19.72 10.80 -2.71
C PRO A 83 19.93 11.03 -1.21
N PHE A 84 19.02 10.56 -0.36
CA PHE A 84 19.05 10.74 1.08
C PHE A 84 19.62 9.53 1.83
N LEU A 85 19.93 8.42 1.14
CA LEU A 85 20.46 7.20 1.77
C LEU A 85 21.97 7.28 2.10
N THR A 86 22.63 8.41 1.86
CA THR A 86 24.05 8.59 2.23
C THR A 86 24.18 9.15 3.65
N PRO A 87 25.28 8.85 4.37
CA PRO A 87 25.52 9.40 5.70
C PRO A 87 25.45 10.94 5.77
N ALA A 88 25.83 11.63 4.70
CA ALA A 88 25.82 13.10 4.62
C ALA A 88 24.42 13.70 4.46
N THR A 89 23.46 12.94 3.91
CA THR A 89 22.14 13.44 3.49
C THR A 89 20.98 12.82 4.28
N MET A 90 21.29 11.84 5.13
CA MET A 90 20.29 11.05 5.84
C MET A 90 19.42 11.85 6.82
N SER A 91 19.91 12.99 7.32
CA SER A 91 19.10 13.93 8.12
C SER A 91 17.92 14.52 7.34
N GLY A 92 18.00 14.61 6.01
CA GLY A 92 16.93 15.07 5.13
C GLY A 92 15.92 13.99 4.76
N LEU A 93 16.22 12.73 5.08
CA LEU A 93 15.38 11.59 4.69
C LEU A 93 13.95 11.65 5.25
N PRO A 94 13.69 12.11 6.50
CA PRO A 94 12.32 12.30 6.99
C PRO A 94 11.49 13.28 6.13
N ALA A 95 12.12 14.30 5.55
CA ALA A 95 11.45 15.27 4.68
C ALA A 95 11.22 14.71 3.26
N ALA A 96 12.02 13.74 2.83
CA ALA A 96 11.86 13.06 1.55
C ALA A 96 10.75 12.00 1.56
N ILE A 97 10.41 11.45 2.74
CA ILE A 97 9.37 10.42 2.88
C ILE A 97 8.05 10.85 2.23
N PRO A 98 7.44 12.02 2.55
CA PRO A 98 6.20 12.46 1.90
C PRO A 98 6.27 12.50 0.36
N GLY A 99 7.41 12.96 -0.20
CA GLY A 99 7.63 12.97 -1.65
C GLY A 99 7.71 11.57 -2.24
N ALA A 100 8.39 10.66 -1.56
CA ALA A 100 8.47 9.26 -1.95
C ALA A 100 7.09 8.57 -1.89
N LEU A 101 6.27 8.93 -0.90
CA LEU A 101 4.88 8.45 -0.78
C LEU A 101 4.06 8.89 -1.99
N ALA A 102 4.10 10.19 -2.31
CA ALA A 102 3.37 10.74 -3.45
C ALA A 102 3.82 10.09 -4.78
N ALA A 103 5.12 9.85 -4.95
CA ALA A 103 5.67 9.16 -6.11
C ALA A 103 5.20 7.71 -6.21
N ALA A 104 5.23 6.95 -5.11
CA ALA A 104 4.71 5.58 -5.06
C ALA A 104 3.22 5.51 -5.40
N ILE A 105 2.39 6.35 -4.76
CA ILE A 105 0.94 6.36 -4.99
C ILE A 105 0.64 6.69 -6.45
N LYS A 106 1.30 7.71 -7.01
CA LYS A 106 1.12 8.09 -8.42
C LYS A 106 1.52 6.96 -9.36
N ALA A 107 2.69 6.35 -9.16
CA ALA A 107 3.19 5.27 -10.00
C ALA A 107 2.33 4.01 -9.91
N PHE A 108 1.87 3.67 -8.70
CA PHE A 108 0.92 2.58 -8.47
C PHE A 108 -0.41 2.83 -9.19
N GLY A 109 -1.00 4.01 -9.00
CA GLY A 109 -2.27 4.40 -9.62
C GLY A 109 -2.21 4.37 -11.15
N VAL A 110 -1.12 4.87 -11.74
CA VAL A 110 -0.89 4.81 -13.19
C VAL A 110 -0.75 3.36 -13.66
N CYS A 111 -0.03 2.50 -12.93
CA CYS A 111 0.11 1.09 -13.29
C CYS A 111 -1.25 0.36 -13.25
N VAL A 112 -2.02 0.56 -12.17
CA VAL A 112 -3.38 -0.01 -12.02
C VAL A 112 -4.31 0.46 -13.13
N ALA A 113 -4.28 1.75 -13.48
CA ALA A 113 -5.12 2.31 -14.53
C ALA A 113 -4.73 1.84 -15.93
N SER A 114 -3.45 1.48 -16.14
CA SER A 114 -2.93 1.01 -17.42
C SER A 114 -3.03 -0.51 -17.58
N GLU A 115 -3.35 -1.24 -16.52
CA GLU A 115 -3.45 -2.70 -16.51
C GLU A 115 -4.91 -3.14 -16.76
N PRO A 116 -5.22 -3.78 -17.90
CA PRO A 116 -6.61 -4.12 -18.26
C PRO A 116 -7.31 -5.03 -17.25
N ARG A 117 -6.54 -5.84 -16.51
CA ARG A 117 -7.06 -6.75 -15.47
C ARG A 117 -7.43 -6.03 -14.18
N LEU A 118 -6.88 -4.85 -13.93
CA LEU A 118 -7.06 -4.08 -12.71
C LEU A 118 -7.94 -2.85 -12.92
N TYR A 119 -7.96 -2.28 -14.13
CA TYR A 119 -8.73 -1.10 -14.49
C TYR A 119 -10.22 -1.17 -14.10
N PRO A 120 -10.96 -2.28 -14.35
CA PRO A 120 -12.37 -2.39 -13.93
C PRO A 120 -12.58 -2.35 -12.41
N HIS A 121 -11.50 -2.53 -11.66
CA HIS A 121 -11.50 -2.65 -10.21
C HIS A 121 -10.76 -1.51 -9.50
N ALA A 122 -10.21 -0.55 -10.24
CA ALA A 122 -9.38 0.53 -9.70
C ALA A 122 -10.07 1.28 -8.54
N ASN A 123 -11.38 1.51 -8.63
CA ASN A 123 -12.17 2.18 -7.58
C ASN A 123 -12.33 1.37 -6.28
N ARG A 124 -11.95 0.10 -6.28
CA ARG A 124 -12.01 -0.81 -5.12
C ARG A 124 -10.62 -1.04 -4.49
N ILE A 125 -9.57 -0.49 -5.09
CA ILE A 125 -8.20 -0.61 -4.61
C ILE A 125 -7.89 0.60 -3.73
N LYS A 126 -7.64 0.36 -2.44
CA LYS A 126 -7.16 1.40 -1.52
C LYS A 126 -5.67 1.23 -1.30
N VAL A 127 -4.94 2.33 -1.36
CA VAL A 127 -3.50 2.37 -1.11
C VAL A 127 -3.26 3.14 0.17
N ASP A 128 -2.57 2.52 1.11
CA ASP A 128 -2.12 3.10 2.36
C ASP A 128 -0.60 2.91 2.48
N ILE A 129 0.05 3.74 3.28
CA ILE A 129 1.50 3.66 3.49
C ILE A 129 1.79 3.73 4.97
N LYS A 130 2.45 2.68 5.47
CA LYS A 130 2.88 2.58 6.85
C LYS A 130 4.39 2.62 6.97
N SER A 131 4.89 3.24 8.02
CA SER A 131 6.31 3.18 8.39
C SER A 131 6.46 2.50 9.74
N ASN A 132 7.37 1.53 9.85
CA ASN A 132 7.77 0.95 11.13
C ASN A 132 9.19 1.42 11.48
N ARG A 133 9.34 1.97 12.69
CA ARG A 133 10.60 2.54 13.21
C ARG A 133 11.47 1.51 13.97
N ASP A 134 10.97 0.29 14.19
CA ASP A 134 11.61 -0.77 14.99
C ASP A 134 11.56 -2.14 14.27
N ALA A 135 11.80 -2.17 12.96
CA ALA A 135 11.60 -3.36 12.11
C ALA A 135 12.81 -4.31 12.00
#